data_AF-A0AAV0FAR6-F1
#
_entry.id   AF-A0AAV0FAR6-F1
#
_cell.length_a   1.000
_cell.length_b   1.000
_cell.length_c   1.000
_cell.angle_alpha   90.00
_cell.angle_beta   90.00
_cell.angle_gamma   90.00
#
_symmetry.space_group_name_H-M   'P 1'
#
loop_
_entity.id
_entity.type
_entity.pdbx_description
1 polymer ?
#
loop_
_entity_poly.entity_id
_entity_poly.type
_entity_poly.pdbx_seq_one_letter_code
_entity_poly.pdbx_strand_id
1 'polypeptide(L)'
;MFDSCAATMAGSPSFSGAEKKHWWITNRKIVDKYVKDARALIATREQSEISAALYLLDTALAFSPRFELALELKARCLLYLRRFKDVADMLQDHIPSVKMAADEASSVSPSSSSGSSDNSFSQLSRERLKLLSTGSEDTVFRCFSLSDLKKKVVAGLYKNCERGGQWRYLILGQACCHLGLMEDALVLLQTGKRLATDAFRRESVCLSDDSFSSARFPLSRDQPQQDSPMTESESISQLLSHIKLLLRRRTAAMAALNAGLLSEAIRHFSKIVDGRRGAPQGFLAECYLYRASAYRSSGRMAEAIADCNRTLALDPSSIDALSIRAALFEDIRCLPDSLHDLEHLRLLYNSMLRDRRLPGPAWKRQNVQYREIPGRLCSLANKIQELKQRVASGETGNVDHYALFGLRRGCSRSELERAHLLLTLRHKPDKSSGFIERCEYTDDREIESVRERAKMSSLLLYRLIQKGYTSLMAAIIDEEAAEKQRKKTAASTVVALQAMQQHQEEVAQQKSHGPSSTMKPICCPDPSVFQGVFCRDLAIVGNLLSQSGFNRPLPMKYEALSC
;
A
#
# COMPACT_ATOMS: atom_id res chain seq x y z
N MET A 1 -15.57 14.57 -44.91
CA MET A 1 -16.67 13.77 -45.50
C MET A 1 -16.73 12.48 -44.73
N PHE A 2 -17.80 12.36 -43.95
CA PHE A 2 -18.15 11.18 -43.17
C PHE A 2 -18.46 10.03 -44.11
N ASP A 3 -18.10 8.80 -43.73
CA ASP A 3 -19.03 7.70 -43.97
C ASP A 3 -19.03 6.70 -42.83
N SER A 4 -20.24 6.42 -42.39
CA SER A 4 -20.66 5.66 -41.23
C SER A 4 -20.86 4.21 -41.66
N CYS A 5 -20.05 3.28 -41.15
CA CYS A 5 -20.37 1.85 -41.25
C CYS A 5 -21.41 1.51 -40.16
N ALA A 6 -22.67 1.47 -40.59
CA ALA A 6 -23.79 1.00 -39.83
C ALA A 6 -23.61 -0.48 -39.44
N ALA A 7 -23.87 -0.78 -38.17
CA ALA A 7 -23.99 -2.13 -37.66
C ALA A 7 -25.26 -2.78 -38.22
N THR A 8 -25.11 -3.69 -39.18
CA THR A 8 -26.18 -4.58 -39.63
C THR A 8 -26.40 -5.64 -38.57
N MET A 9 -27.46 -5.47 -37.77
CA MET A 9 -28.05 -6.53 -36.94
C MET A 9 -28.42 -7.72 -37.85
N ALA A 10 -27.67 -8.81 -37.77
CA ALA A 10 -28.01 -10.05 -38.44
C ALA A 10 -29.29 -10.63 -37.81
N GLY A 11 -30.39 -10.60 -38.57
CA GLY A 11 -31.67 -11.17 -38.17
C GLY A 11 -31.55 -12.66 -37.88
N SER A 12 -32.10 -13.08 -36.74
CA SER A 12 -32.21 -14.48 -36.35
C SER A 12 -33.09 -15.26 -37.35
N PRO A 13 -32.61 -16.36 -37.96
CA PRO A 13 -33.41 -17.16 -38.88
C PRO A 13 -34.54 -17.87 -38.13
N SER A 14 -35.77 -17.70 -38.62
CA SER A 14 -36.98 -18.32 -38.07
C SER A 14 -37.07 -19.80 -38.45
N PHE A 15 -36.37 -20.66 -37.71
CA PHE A 15 -36.44 -22.12 -37.89
C PHE A 15 -37.71 -22.73 -37.27
N SER A 16 -38.24 -23.78 -37.91
CA SER A 16 -39.34 -24.61 -37.39
C SER A 16 -38.90 -25.36 -36.11
N GLY A 17 -39.85 -25.78 -35.26
CA GLY A 17 -39.56 -26.39 -33.95
C GLY A 17 -38.70 -27.67 -33.99
N ALA A 18 -38.67 -28.39 -35.11
CA ALA A 18 -37.83 -29.57 -35.31
C ALA A 18 -36.40 -29.21 -35.74
N GLU A 19 -36.25 -28.23 -36.64
CA GLU A 19 -34.95 -27.71 -37.09
C GLU A 19 -34.19 -27.02 -35.96
N LYS A 20 -34.90 -26.28 -35.09
CA LYS A 20 -34.33 -25.75 -33.85
C LYS A 20 -33.72 -26.87 -33.03
N LYS A 21 -34.47 -27.94 -32.73
CA LYS A 21 -33.97 -29.08 -31.94
C LYS A 21 -32.74 -29.73 -32.57
N HIS A 22 -32.73 -29.95 -33.88
CA HIS A 22 -31.58 -30.52 -34.58
C HIS A 22 -30.36 -29.59 -34.52
N TRP A 23 -30.55 -28.29 -34.73
CA TRP A 23 -29.53 -27.25 -34.62
C TRP A 23 -28.93 -27.14 -33.21
N TRP A 24 -29.76 -27.22 -32.17
CA TRP A 24 -29.30 -27.25 -30.78
C TRP A 24 -28.48 -28.51 -30.47
N ILE A 25 -28.87 -29.67 -30.99
CA ILE A 25 -28.17 -30.94 -30.78
C ILE A 25 -26.83 -30.97 -31.51
N THR A 26 -26.76 -30.46 -32.75
CA THR A 26 -25.50 -30.35 -33.50
C THR A 26 -24.53 -29.39 -32.83
N ASN A 27 -25.01 -28.21 -32.40
CA ASN A 27 -24.17 -27.24 -31.71
C ASN A 27 -23.67 -27.77 -30.37
N ARG A 28 -24.51 -28.51 -29.63
CA ARG A 28 -24.08 -29.16 -28.38
C ARG A 28 -22.97 -30.19 -28.61
N LYS A 29 -23.09 -31.02 -29.65
CA LYS A 29 -22.04 -32.00 -30.01
C LYS A 29 -20.73 -31.32 -30.42
N ILE A 30 -20.82 -30.19 -31.12
CA ILE A 30 -19.66 -29.38 -31.52
C ILE A 30 -18.98 -28.78 -30.28
N VAL A 31 -19.74 -28.19 -29.36
CA VAL A 31 -19.24 -27.66 -28.08
C VAL A 31 -18.58 -28.77 -27.25
N ASP A 32 -19.21 -29.93 -27.14
CA ASP A 32 -18.66 -31.08 -26.40
C ASP A 32 -17.36 -31.58 -27.03
N LYS A 33 -17.22 -31.52 -28.36
CA LYS A 33 -15.97 -31.84 -29.06
C LYS A 33 -14.88 -30.83 -28.72
N TYR A 34 -15.14 -29.53 -28.88
CA TYR A 34 -14.15 -28.49 -28.55
C TYR A 34 -13.70 -28.54 -27.09
N VAL A 35 -14.60 -28.86 -26.16
CA VAL A 35 -14.27 -28.99 -24.73
C VAL A 35 -13.46 -30.25 -24.43
N LYS A 36 -13.63 -31.33 -25.20
CA LYS A 36 -12.78 -32.52 -25.10
C LYS A 36 -11.38 -32.24 -25.65
N ASP A 37 -11.30 -31.62 -26.82
CA ASP A 37 -10.04 -31.25 -27.46
C ASP A 37 -9.25 -30.27 -26.58
N ALA A 38 -9.92 -29.26 -26.01
CA ALA A 38 -9.32 -28.34 -25.05
C ALA A 38 -8.81 -29.06 -23.79
N ARG A 39 -9.52 -30.06 -23.27
CA ARG A 39 -9.03 -30.84 -22.11
C ARG A 39 -7.79 -31.65 -22.42
N ALA A 40 -7.68 -32.21 -23.62
CA ALA A 40 -6.48 -32.92 -24.06
C ALA A 40 -5.27 -31.96 -24.11
N LEU A 41 -5.46 -30.75 -24.66
CA LEU A 41 -4.43 -29.71 -24.71
C LEU A 41 -4.08 -29.08 -23.35
N ILE A 42 -4.98 -29.15 -22.35
CA ILE A 42 -4.66 -28.70 -20.98
C ILE A 42 -3.82 -29.75 -20.25
N ALA A 43 -4.01 -31.04 -20.56
CA ALA A 43 -3.33 -32.14 -19.89
C ALA A 43 -1.81 -32.16 -20.16
N THR A 44 -1.38 -31.61 -21.29
CA THR A 44 0.02 -31.53 -21.72
C THR A 44 0.83 -30.45 -20.98
N ARG A 45 0.16 -29.47 -20.35
CA ARG A 45 0.76 -28.39 -19.55
C ARG A 45 1.70 -27.44 -20.31
N GLU A 46 1.68 -27.46 -21.64
CA GLU A 46 2.48 -26.52 -22.44
C GLU A 46 1.78 -25.17 -22.60
N GLN A 47 2.54 -24.08 -22.55
CA GLN A 47 1.99 -22.71 -22.63
C GLN A 47 1.31 -22.44 -23.99
N SER A 48 1.92 -22.92 -25.09
CA SER A 48 1.40 -22.86 -26.46
C SER A 48 0.06 -23.60 -26.58
N GLU A 49 0.01 -24.83 -26.09
CA GLU A 49 -1.17 -25.68 -26.19
C GLU A 49 -2.33 -25.18 -25.31
N ILE A 50 -2.03 -24.61 -24.14
CA ILE A 50 -3.03 -23.96 -23.28
C ILE A 50 -3.60 -22.70 -23.96
N SER A 51 -2.78 -21.93 -24.69
CA SER A 51 -3.28 -20.81 -25.48
C SER A 51 -4.19 -21.27 -26.65
N ALA A 52 -3.88 -22.40 -27.29
CA ALA A 52 -4.75 -23.00 -28.31
C ALA A 52 -6.04 -23.53 -27.68
N ALA A 53 -5.97 -24.12 -26.48
CA ALA A 53 -7.14 -24.55 -25.71
C ALA A 53 -8.06 -23.38 -25.37
N LEU A 54 -7.51 -22.19 -25.04
CA LEU A 54 -8.32 -20.98 -24.82
C LEU A 54 -9.11 -20.59 -26.06
N TYR A 55 -8.51 -20.61 -27.25
CA TYR A 55 -9.21 -20.31 -28.50
C TYR A 55 -10.36 -21.29 -28.75
N LEU A 56 -10.15 -22.59 -28.52
CA LEU A 56 -11.20 -23.60 -28.63
C LEU A 56 -12.32 -23.40 -27.60
N LEU A 57 -11.99 -22.94 -26.39
CA LEU A 57 -12.99 -22.64 -25.36
C LEU A 57 -13.77 -21.37 -25.67
N ASP A 58 -13.14 -20.34 -26.24
CA ASP A 58 -13.81 -19.11 -26.68
C ASP A 58 -14.79 -19.39 -27.82
N THR A 59 -14.40 -20.20 -28.81
CA THR A 59 -15.30 -20.65 -29.87
C THR A 59 -16.47 -21.48 -29.31
N ALA A 60 -16.21 -22.37 -28.35
CA ALA A 60 -17.27 -23.13 -27.68
C ALA A 60 -18.25 -22.23 -26.90
N LEU A 61 -17.76 -21.23 -26.18
CA LEU A 61 -18.58 -20.29 -25.41
C LEU A 61 -19.37 -19.32 -26.30
N ALA A 62 -18.89 -19.02 -27.51
CA ALA A 62 -19.66 -18.27 -28.50
C ALA A 62 -20.94 -19.00 -28.93
N PHE A 63 -20.91 -20.34 -28.99
CA PHE A 63 -22.10 -21.15 -29.24
C PHE A 63 -22.96 -21.35 -27.97
N SER A 64 -22.35 -21.49 -26.80
CA SER A 64 -23.06 -21.73 -25.53
C SER A 64 -22.44 -20.92 -24.37
N PRO A 65 -22.94 -19.71 -24.10
CA PRO A 65 -22.32 -18.82 -23.10
C PRO A 65 -22.53 -19.26 -21.65
N ARG A 66 -23.51 -20.14 -21.39
CA ARG A 66 -23.82 -20.65 -20.04
C ARG A 66 -23.24 -22.04 -19.77
N PHE A 67 -22.30 -22.50 -20.59
CA PHE A 67 -21.71 -23.82 -20.41
C PHE A 67 -20.64 -23.80 -19.31
N GLU A 68 -21.04 -24.23 -18.11
CA GLU A 68 -20.27 -24.20 -16.86
C GLU A 68 -18.86 -24.81 -16.98
N LEU A 69 -18.74 -25.98 -17.60
CA LEU A 69 -17.46 -26.68 -17.72
C LEU A 69 -16.47 -25.93 -18.63
N ALA A 70 -16.93 -25.31 -19.72
CA ALA A 70 -16.05 -24.49 -20.56
C ALA A 70 -15.61 -23.22 -19.84
N LEU A 71 -16.50 -22.59 -19.06
CA LEU A 71 -16.15 -21.43 -18.24
C LEU A 71 -15.08 -21.77 -17.20
N GLU A 72 -15.23 -22.92 -16.53
CA GLU A 72 -14.26 -23.41 -15.54
C GLU A 72 -12.90 -23.69 -16.16
N LEU A 73 -12.86 -24.42 -17.29
CA LEU A 73 -11.63 -24.70 -18.01
C LEU A 73 -10.97 -23.42 -18.53
N LYS A 74 -11.77 -22.48 -19.06
CA LYS A 74 -11.26 -21.18 -19.53
C LYS A 74 -10.61 -20.40 -18.38
N ALA A 75 -11.27 -20.33 -17.23
CA ALA A 75 -10.74 -19.69 -16.04
C ALA A 75 -9.41 -20.33 -15.59
N ARG A 76 -9.31 -21.67 -15.56
CA ARG A 76 -8.06 -22.37 -15.22
C ARG A 76 -6.94 -22.09 -16.22
N CYS A 77 -7.23 -22.10 -17.51
CA CYS A 77 -6.26 -21.75 -18.54
C CYS A 77 -5.77 -20.31 -18.37
N LEU A 78 -6.67 -19.35 -18.14
CA LEU A 78 -6.29 -17.94 -17.91
C LEU A 78 -5.41 -17.77 -16.66
N LEU A 79 -5.71 -18.49 -15.57
CA LEU A 79 -4.84 -18.51 -14.39
C LEU A 79 -3.44 -19.03 -14.71
N TYR A 80 -3.34 -20.12 -15.47
CA TYR A 80 -2.05 -20.69 -15.87
C TYR A 80 -1.25 -19.72 -16.75
N LEU A 81 -1.92 -19.04 -17.67
CA LEU A 81 -1.30 -18.01 -18.51
C LEU A 81 -1.01 -16.68 -17.79
N ARG A 82 -1.28 -16.58 -16.48
CA ARG A 82 -1.16 -15.34 -15.66
C ARG A 82 -2.04 -14.17 -16.12
N ARG A 83 -3.09 -14.45 -16.89
CA ARG A 83 -4.06 -13.46 -17.38
C ARG A 83 -5.15 -13.21 -16.33
N PHE A 84 -4.75 -12.74 -15.15
CA PHE A 84 -5.64 -12.57 -14.00
C PHE A 84 -6.71 -11.51 -14.21
N LYS A 85 -6.40 -10.45 -14.99
CA LYS A 85 -7.32 -9.36 -15.34
C LYS A 85 -8.56 -9.92 -16.06
N ASP A 86 -8.35 -10.80 -17.04
CA ASP A 86 -9.42 -11.42 -17.83
C ASP A 86 -10.31 -12.36 -16.98
N VAL A 87 -9.73 -13.03 -15.97
CA VAL A 87 -10.50 -13.86 -15.03
C VAL A 87 -11.42 -12.99 -14.16
N ALA A 88 -10.90 -11.87 -13.66
CA ALA A 88 -11.66 -10.92 -12.85
C ALA A 88 -12.78 -10.26 -13.67
N ASP A 89 -12.54 -9.93 -14.94
CA ASP A 89 -13.55 -9.37 -15.84
C ASP A 89 -14.63 -10.41 -16.18
N MET A 90 -14.27 -11.67 -16.38
CA MET A 90 -15.22 -12.76 -16.63
C MET A 90 -16.15 -13.05 -15.43
N LEU A 91 -15.66 -12.85 -14.20
CA LEU A 91 -16.36 -13.21 -12.95
C LEU A 91 -16.68 -11.99 -12.07
N GLN A 92 -16.79 -10.81 -12.66
CA GLN A 92 -16.91 -9.53 -11.95
C GLN A 92 -18.07 -9.50 -10.93
N ASP A 93 -19.20 -10.13 -11.25
CA ASP A 93 -20.40 -10.19 -10.39
C ASP A 93 -20.17 -10.89 -9.04
N HIS A 94 -19.15 -11.74 -8.95
CA HIS A 94 -18.82 -12.46 -7.73
C HIS A 94 -17.83 -11.73 -6.83
N ILE A 95 -17.29 -10.59 -7.26
CA ILE A 95 -16.35 -9.79 -6.47
C ILE A 95 -17.12 -9.06 -5.36
N PRO A 96 -16.83 -9.32 -4.06
CA PRO A 96 -17.58 -8.71 -2.96
C PRO A 96 -17.55 -7.18 -2.96
N SER A 97 -16.42 -6.58 -3.34
CA SER A 97 -16.25 -5.11 -3.37
C SER A 97 -17.06 -4.43 -4.46
N VAL A 98 -17.24 -5.06 -5.63
CA VAL A 98 -18.07 -4.54 -6.72
C VAL A 98 -19.55 -4.62 -6.34
N LYS A 99 -19.95 -5.70 -5.65
CA LYS A 99 -21.32 -5.88 -5.16
C LYS A 99 -21.71 -4.81 -4.13
N MET A 100 -20.83 -4.52 -3.16
CA MET A 100 -21.09 -3.48 -2.15
C MET A 100 -21.17 -2.07 -2.76
N ALA A 101 -20.34 -1.74 -3.76
CA ALA A 101 -20.37 -0.44 -4.43
C ALA A 101 -21.64 -0.23 -5.28
N ALA A 102 -22.21 -1.30 -5.85
CA ALA A 102 -23.48 -1.26 -6.57
C ALA A 102 -24.67 -1.02 -5.61
N ASP A 103 -24.63 -1.62 -4.42
CA ASP A 103 -25.67 -1.45 -3.40
C ASP A 103 -25.65 -0.02 -2.81
N GLU A 104 -24.47 0.57 -2.55
CA GLU A 104 -24.31 1.98 -2.13
C GLU A 104 -24.80 3.00 -3.18
N ALA A 105 -24.69 2.68 -4.48
CA ALA A 105 -25.23 3.53 -5.54
C ALA A 105 -26.77 3.47 -5.62
N SER A 106 -27.37 2.41 -5.09
CA SER A 106 -28.82 2.17 -5.11
C SER A 106 -29.58 2.66 -3.88
N SER A 107 -28.87 3.00 -2.79
CA SER A 107 -29.46 3.33 -1.48
C SER A 107 -29.74 4.83 -1.25
N VAL A 108 -29.47 5.72 -2.21
CA VAL A 108 -29.69 7.16 -2.03
C VAL A 108 -31.07 7.59 -2.54
N SER A 109 -32.10 7.38 -1.72
CA SER A 109 -33.36 8.14 -1.72
C SER A 109 -33.75 8.49 -0.26
N PRO A 110 -34.25 9.69 0.06
CA PRO A 110 -34.37 10.15 1.45
C PRO A 110 -35.73 9.81 2.07
N SER A 111 -35.74 9.24 3.28
CA SER A 111 -36.59 9.68 4.41
C SER A 111 -36.44 8.81 5.68
N SER A 112 -36.04 9.51 6.75
CA SER A 112 -36.41 9.38 8.17
C SER A 112 -36.32 8.05 8.95
N SER A 113 -35.37 8.05 9.90
CA SER A 113 -35.42 7.54 11.30
C SER A 113 -36.03 6.15 11.55
N SER A 114 -35.33 5.19 12.13
CA SER A 114 -34.92 5.18 13.55
C SER A 114 -33.98 3.99 13.79
N GLY A 115 -33.06 4.11 14.75
CA GLY A 115 -31.98 3.15 14.98
C GLY A 115 -32.43 1.77 15.47
N SER A 116 -31.67 0.75 15.08
CA SER A 116 -31.07 -0.21 16.01
C SER A 116 -30.08 -1.07 15.22
N SER A 117 -28.89 -1.20 15.77
CA SER A 117 -27.90 -2.21 15.40
C SER A 117 -28.52 -3.61 15.51
N ASP A 118 -28.37 -4.43 14.47
CA ASP A 118 -28.03 -5.85 14.61
C ASP A 118 -27.49 -6.41 13.30
N ASN A 119 -26.18 -6.70 13.32
CA ASN A 119 -25.57 -7.71 12.47
C ASN A 119 -26.31 -9.03 12.69
N SER A 120 -26.97 -9.59 11.67
CA SER A 120 -27.08 -11.06 11.60
C SER A 120 -27.43 -11.58 10.22
N PHE A 121 -26.65 -12.59 9.83
CA PHE A 121 -26.97 -13.64 8.88
C PHE A 121 -28.41 -14.15 9.10
N SER A 122 -29.38 -13.68 8.31
CA SER A 122 -30.75 -14.20 8.34
C SER A 122 -31.19 -14.70 6.96
N GLN A 123 -30.52 -15.73 6.46
CA GLN A 123 -31.08 -16.56 5.38
C GLN A 123 -30.98 -18.06 5.62
N LEU A 124 -30.61 -18.49 6.85
CA LEU A 124 -30.47 -19.91 7.21
C LEU A 124 -31.31 -20.36 8.41
N SER A 125 -32.17 -19.50 8.97
CA SER A 125 -32.95 -19.79 10.18
C SER A 125 -34.45 -20.00 9.94
N ARG A 126 -34.86 -20.47 8.75
CA ARG A 126 -36.25 -20.95 8.52
C ARG A 126 -36.43 -22.47 8.41
N GLU A 127 -35.34 -23.25 8.46
CA GLU A 127 -35.41 -24.71 8.31
C GLU A 127 -35.35 -25.51 9.63
N ARG A 128 -35.38 -24.86 10.82
CA ARG A 128 -35.17 -25.56 12.10
C ARG A 128 -36.26 -25.44 13.18
N LEU A 129 -37.49 -25.12 12.82
CA LEU A 129 -38.62 -25.14 13.76
C LEU A 129 -39.80 -25.94 13.19
N LYS A 130 -39.72 -27.27 13.32
CA LYS A 130 -40.87 -28.20 13.34
C LYS A 130 -40.42 -29.60 13.73
N LEU A 131 -39.74 -29.72 14.87
CA LEU A 131 -39.63 -30.99 15.59
C LEU A 131 -39.94 -30.67 17.05
N LEU A 132 -40.91 -31.42 17.58
CA LEU A 132 -41.53 -31.36 18.92
C LEU A 132 -42.83 -30.54 18.99
N SER A 133 -43.98 -31.23 18.83
CA SER A 133 -44.98 -31.37 19.91
C SER A 133 -46.02 -32.45 19.59
N THR A 134 -46.05 -33.47 20.46
CA THR A 134 -47.21 -34.19 21.04
C THR A 134 -48.25 -34.92 20.16
N GLY A 135 -48.13 -36.26 20.18
CA GLY A 135 -49.18 -37.26 20.44
C GLY A 135 -50.60 -37.12 19.88
N SER A 136 -50.92 -37.96 18.90
CA SER A 136 -52.03 -38.94 19.01
C SER A 136 -51.78 -40.05 17.98
N GLU A 137 -52.21 -41.26 18.31
CA GLU A 137 -52.32 -42.36 17.36
C GLU A 137 -53.23 -41.95 16.20
N ASP A 138 -52.79 -42.23 14.96
CA ASP A 138 -53.64 -42.76 13.89
C ASP A 138 -52.77 -43.11 12.68
N THR A 139 -52.74 -44.40 12.38
CA THR A 139 -52.16 -45.00 11.18
C THR A 139 -52.92 -44.52 9.93
N VAL A 140 -52.37 -43.55 9.19
CA VAL A 140 -52.81 -43.29 7.81
C VAL A 140 -51.60 -42.95 6.95
N PHE A 141 -51.31 -43.86 6.01
CA PHE A 141 -50.39 -43.67 4.89
C PHE A 141 -50.66 -42.34 4.17
N ARG A 142 -49.88 -41.30 4.48
CA ARG A 142 -49.86 -40.08 3.66
C ARG A 142 -48.99 -40.33 2.45
N CYS A 143 -49.63 -40.70 1.33
CA CYS A 143 -49.05 -40.56 0.00
C CYS A 143 -48.44 -39.16 -0.10
N PHE A 144 -47.11 -39.08 -0.27
CA PHE A 144 -46.46 -37.82 -0.62
C PHE A 144 -47.16 -37.27 -1.87
N SER A 145 -47.72 -36.06 -1.78
CA SER A 145 -48.23 -35.41 -2.98
C SER A 145 -47.09 -35.35 -3.99
N LEU A 146 -47.32 -35.81 -5.22
CA LEU A 146 -46.35 -35.70 -6.31
C LEU A 146 -45.83 -34.26 -6.46
N SER A 147 -46.60 -33.27 -6.02
CA SER A 147 -46.19 -31.86 -5.96
C SER A 147 -45.15 -31.55 -4.88
N ASP A 148 -45.20 -32.18 -3.70
CA ASP A 148 -44.22 -32.00 -2.63
C ASP A 148 -42.94 -32.81 -2.89
N LEU A 149 -43.07 -34.00 -3.49
CA LEU A 149 -41.92 -34.74 -3.99
C LEU A 149 -41.27 -33.98 -5.15
N LYS A 150 -42.04 -33.44 -6.09
CA LYS A 150 -41.52 -32.60 -7.17
C LYS A 150 -40.90 -31.31 -6.63
N LYS A 151 -41.48 -30.66 -5.61
CA LYS A 151 -40.84 -29.49 -4.96
C LYS A 151 -39.55 -29.86 -4.24
N LYS A 152 -39.48 -30.98 -3.53
CA LYS A 152 -38.25 -31.46 -2.88
C LYS A 152 -37.19 -31.93 -3.88
N VAL A 153 -37.57 -32.60 -4.96
CA VAL A 153 -36.68 -33.03 -6.05
C VAL A 153 -36.22 -31.83 -6.86
N VAL A 154 -37.10 -30.88 -7.18
CA VAL A 154 -36.74 -29.62 -7.87
C VAL A 154 -35.89 -28.73 -6.97
N ALA A 155 -36.16 -28.64 -5.66
CA ALA A 155 -35.29 -27.96 -4.70
C ALA A 155 -33.95 -28.69 -4.50
N GLY A 156 -33.93 -30.02 -4.58
CA GLY A 156 -32.71 -30.84 -4.60
C GLY A 156 -31.89 -30.65 -5.88
N LEU A 157 -32.54 -30.48 -7.02
CA LEU A 157 -31.92 -30.13 -8.31
C LEU A 157 -31.42 -28.67 -8.31
N TYR A 158 -32.14 -27.74 -7.68
CA TYR A 158 -31.68 -26.37 -7.46
C TYR A 158 -30.48 -26.30 -6.50
N LYS A 159 -30.45 -27.14 -5.46
CA LYS A 159 -29.27 -27.31 -4.58
C LYS A 159 -28.10 -28.01 -5.30
N ASN A 160 -28.35 -28.78 -6.36
CA ASN A 160 -27.29 -29.31 -7.23
C ASN A 160 -26.69 -28.26 -8.17
N CYS A 161 -27.37 -27.13 -8.43
CA CYS A 161 -26.78 -25.99 -9.15
C CYS A 161 -25.71 -25.25 -8.33
N GLU A 162 -25.74 -25.31 -7.00
CA GLU A 162 -24.67 -24.78 -6.14
C GLU A 162 -23.33 -25.52 -6.33
N ARG A 163 -23.36 -26.75 -6.87
CA ARG A 163 -22.16 -27.55 -7.16
C ARG A 163 -21.26 -26.86 -8.20
N GLY A 164 -21.84 -26.04 -9.08
CA GLY A 164 -21.11 -25.29 -10.13
C GLY A 164 -20.49 -23.97 -9.67
N GLY A 165 -20.81 -23.45 -8.49
CA GLY A 165 -20.31 -22.12 -8.07
C GLY A 165 -18.94 -22.14 -7.40
N GLN A 166 -18.48 -23.28 -6.89
CA GLN A 166 -17.35 -23.36 -5.95
C GLN A 166 -16.02 -22.99 -6.59
N TRP A 167 -15.79 -23.49 -7.81
CA TRP A 167 -14.59 -23.19 -8.58
C TRP A 167 -14.48 -21.68 -8.87
N ARG A 168 -15.60 -20.97 -9.04
CA ARG A 168 -15.59 -19.52 -9.30
C ARG A 168 -14.94 -18.77 -8.16
N TYR A 169 -15.33 -19.08 -6.91
CA TYR A 169 -14.75 -18.45 -5.72
C TYR A 169 -13.26 -18.78 -5.55
N LEU A 170 -12.86 -20.02 -5.83
CA LEU A 170 -11.46 -20.44 -5.70
C LEU A 170 -10.57 -19.80 -6.77
N ILE A 171 -10.97 -19.88 -8.04
CA ILE A 171 -10.22 -19.31 -9.17
C ILE A 171 -10.20 -17.79 -9.09
N LEU A 172 -11.35 -17.16 -8.83
CA LEU A 172 -11.41 -15.70 -8.66
C LEU A 172 -10.60 -15.26 -7.45
N GLY A 173 -10.64 -16.00 -6.34
CA GLY A 173 -9.85 -15.71 -5.15
C GLY A 173 -8.35 -15.77 -5.41
N GLN A 174 -7.88 -16.73 -6.21
CA GLN A 174 -6.48 -16.80 -6.67
C GLN A 174 -6.12 -15.62 -7.59
N ALA A 175 -6.97 -15.33 -8.58
CA ALA A 175 -6.76 -14.19 -9.48
C ALA A 175 -6.72 -12.85 -8.71
N CYS A 176 -7.69 -12.61 -7.82
CA CYS A 176 -7.73 -11.42 -6.97
C CYS A 176 -6.48 -11.29 -6.09
N CYS A 177 -5.91 -12.40 -5.63
CA CYS A 177 -4.65 -12.38 -4.89
C CYS A 177 -3.53 -11.81 -5.75
N HIS A 178 -3.32 -12.32 -6.96
CA HIS A 178 -2.26 -11.83 -7.85
C HIS A 178 -2.49 -10.40 -8.35
N LEU A 179 -3.75 -9.97 -8.43
CA LEU A 179 -4.12 -8.60 -8.77
C LEU A 179 -3.87 -7.60 -7.61
N GLY A 180 -3.62 -8.07 -6.40
CA GLY A 180 -3.40 -7.24 -5.20
C GLY A 180 -4.66 -6.95 -4.37
N LEU A 181 -5.82 -7.47 -4.76
CA LEU A 181 -7.07 -7.38 -4.00
C LEU A 181 -7.10 -8.41 -2.86
N MET A 182 -6.17 -8.26 -1.91
CA MET A 182 -5.94 -9.24 -0.85
C MET A 182 -7.15 -9.47 0.07
N GLU A 183 -7.94 -8.42 0.33
CA GLU A 183 -9.17 -8.51 1.13
C GLU A 183 -10.25 -9.36 0.44
N ASP A 184 -10.51 -9.06 -0.84
CA ASP A 184 -11.53 -9.77 -1.61
C ASP A 184 -11.08 -11.23 -1.84
N ALA A 185 -9.78 -11.44 -2.13
CA ALA A 185 -9.17 -12.76 -2.23
C ALA A 185 -9.33 -13.57 -0.95
N LEU A 186 -9.17 -12.95 0.24
CA LEU A 186 -9.36 -13.62 1.52
C LEU A 186 -10.80 -14.15 1.65
N VAL A 187 -11.78 -13.31 1.35
CA VAL A 187 -13.20 -13.68 1.46
C VAL A 187 -13.55 -14.79 0.47
N LEU A 188 -13.16 -14.62 -0.79
CA LEU A 188 -13.43 -15.58 -1.87
C LEU A 188 -12.79 -16.95 -1.63
N LEU A 189 -11.53 -16.99 -1.20
CA LEU A 189 -10.86 -18.27 -0.92
C LEU A 189 -11.47 -18.96 0.31
N GLN A 190 -11.91 -18.20 1.32
CA GLN A 190 -12.58 -18.77 2.48
C GLN A 190 -13.96 -19.33 2.12
N THR A 191 -14.75 -18.61 1.32
CA THR A 191 -16.06 -19.09 0.87
C THR A 191 -15.91 -20.31 -0.04
N GLY A 192 -14.98 -20.26 -1.01
CA GLY A 192 -14.67 -21.39 -1.88
C GLY A 192 -14.23 -22.62 -1.10
N LYS A 193 -13.35 -22.48 -0.10
CA LYS A 193 -12.94 -23.61 0.77
C LYS A 193 -14.10 -24.19 1.58
N ARG A 194 -14.95 -23.34 2.16
CA ARG A 194 -16.13 -23.80 2.92
C ARG A 194 -17.09 -24.59 2.01
N LEU A 195 -17.40 -24.05 0.84
CA LEU A 195 -18.27 -24.71 -0.13
C LEU A 195 -17.67 -26.04 -0.62
N ALA A 196 -16.37 -26.09 -0.90
CA ALA A 196 -15.68 -27.32 -1.28
C ALA A 196 -15.75 -28.38 -0.17
N THR A 197 -15.54 -28.00 1.09
CA THR A 197 -15.67 -28.94 2.21
C THR A 197 -17.11 -29.43 2.39
N ASP A 198 -18.10 -28.58 2.15
CA ASP A 198 -19.51 -28.97 2.24
C ASP A 198 -19.92 -29.87 1.07
N ALA A 199 -19.40 -29.65 -0.14
CA ALA A 199 -19.58 -30.57 -1.27
C ALA A 199 -18.93 -31.93 -0.98
N PHE A 200 -17.69 -31.95 -0.49
CA PHE A 200 -17.02 -33.20 -0.11
C PHE A 200 -17.81 -33.97 0.96
N ARG A 201 -18.37 -33.28 1.97
CA ARG A 201 -19.24 -33.90 2.96
C ARG A 201 -20.51 -34.49 2.32
N ARG A 202 -21.19 -33.73 1.47
CA ARG A 202 -22.38 -34.23 0.74
C ARG A 202 -22.05 -35.45 -0.11
N GLU A 203 -20.93 -35.43 -0.83
CA GLU A 203 -20.47 -36.57 -1.63
C GLU A 203 -20.14 -37.78 -0.75
N SER A 204 -19.45 -37.59 0.37
CA SER A 204 -19.13 -38.67 1.31
C SER A 204 -20.37 -39.32 1.92
N VAL A 205 -21.40 -38.53 2.23
CA VAL A 205 -22.68 -39.02 2.79
C VAL A 205 -23.51 -39.76 1.73
N CYS A 206 -23.32 -39.43 0.45
CA CYS A 206 -24.01 -40.09 -0.67
C CYS A 206 -23.27 -41.34 -1.20
N LEU A 207 -22.07 -41.66 -0.70
CA LEU A 207 -21.37 -42.90 -1.03
C LEU A 207 -21.94 -44.02 -0.17
N SER A 208 -22.37 -45.12 -0.80
CA SER A 208 -22.65 -46.36 -0.09
C SER A 208 -21.35 -46.99 0.41
N ASP A 209 -21.40 -47.75 1.51
CA ASP A 209 -20.23 -48.43 2.08
C ASP A 209 -19.52 -49.37 1.06
N ASP A 210 -20.26 -49.86 0.07
CA ASP A 210 -19.75 -50.71 -1.02
C ASP A 210 -19.01 -49.96 -2.14
N SER A 211 -19.03 -48.62 -2.14
CA SER A 211 -18.40 -47.76 -3.17
C SER A 211 -16.94 -47.42 -2.90
N PHE A 212 -16.37 -47.89 -1.79
CA PHE A 212 -14.93 -47.81 -1.48
C PHE A 212 -14.13 -48.78 -2.36
N SER A 213 -14.21 -48.60 -3.68
CA SER A 213 -13.30 -49.27 -4.61
C SER A 213 -11.91 -48.64 -4.47
N SER A 214 -10.92 -49.50 -4.24
CA SER A 214 -9.49 -49.21 -4.08
C SER A 214 -8.84 -48.42 -5.24
N ALA A 215 -9.62 -48.01 -6.25
CA ALA A 215 -9.18 -47.23 -7.41
C ALA A 215 -8.91 -45.74 -7.09
N ARG A 216 -9.30 -45.22 -5.92
CA ARG A 216 -8.98 -43.83 -5.50
C ARG A 216 -7.68 -43.68 -4.72
N PHE A 217 -7.03 -44.78 -4.33
CA PHE A 217 -5.73 -44.76 -3.65
C PHE A 217 -4.79 -45.71 -4.39
N PRO A 218 -3.83 -45.23 -5.19
CA PRO A 218 -2.78 -46.09 -5.69
C PRO A 218 -1.88 -46.47 -4.52
N LEU A 219 -2.17 -47.60 -3.89
CA LEU A 219 -1.22 -48.28 -3.01
C LEU A 219 -0.15 -48.96 -3.87
N SER A 220 0.72 -48.16 -4.48
CA SER A 220 2.01 -48.63 -4.98
C SER A 220 3.08 -48.14 -4.01
N ARG A 221 3.18 -48.85 -2.89
CA ARG A 221 4.33 -48.80 -1.98
C ARG A 221 5.46 -49.56 -2.68
N ASP A 222 6.28 -48.84 -3.44
CA ASP A 222 7.70 -49.12 -3.71
C ASP A 222 8.23 -48.26 -4.87
N GLN A 223 8.31 -46.93 -4.68
CA GLN A 223 9.27 -46.08 -5.40
C GLN A 223 9.73 -44.93 -4.47
N PRO A 224 11.02 -44.56 -4.49
CA PRO A 224 11.55 -43.50 -3.63
C PRO A 224 10.98 -42.14 -4.04
N GLN A 225 10.75 -41.29 -3.03
CA GLN A 225 10.13 -39.97 -3.11
C GLN A 225 10.68 -39.11 -4.27
N GLN A 226 9.86 -38.94 -5.31
CA GLN A 226 9.86 -37.73 -6.13
C GLN A 226 8.55 -36.99 -5.85
N ASP A 227 8.65 -35.67 -5.68
CA ASP A 227 7.61 -34.76 -5.20
C ASP A 227 6.25 -35.00 -5.86
N SER A 228 5.29 -35.54 -5.10
CA SER A 228 3.89 -35.48 -5.50
C SER A 228 3.46 -34.00 -5.59
N PRO A 229 2.80 -33.57 -6.67
CA PRO A 229 2.32 -32.19 -6.77
C PRO A 229 1.40 -31.88 -5.57
N MET A 230 1.70 -30.81 -4.82
CA MET A 230 0.86 -30.32 -3.72
C MET A 230 -0.61 -30.33 -4.16
N THR A 231 -1.49 -30.87 -3.33
CA THR A 231 -2.91 -30.96 -3.67
C THR A 231 -3.49 -29.54 -3.77
N GLU A 232 -4.41 -29.26 -4.71
CA GLU A 232 -4.99 -27.90 -4.88
C GLU A 232 -5.53 -27.31 -3.55
N SER A 233 -6.06 -28.15 -2.67
CA SER A 233 -6.51 -27.76 -1.32
C SER A 233 -5.38 -27.28 -0.40
N GLU A 234 -4.19 -27.87 -0.51
CA GLU A 234 -3.00 -27.51 0.27
C GLU A 234 -2.42 -26.19 -0.23
N SER A 235 -2.33 -26.01 -1.55
CA SER A 235 -1.86 -24.74 -2.15
C SER A 235 -2.80 -23.58 -1.82
N ILE A 236 -4.12 -23.78 -1.89
CA ILE A 236 -5.12 -22.79 -1.46
C ILE A 236 -4.97 -22.48 0.03
N SER A 237 -4.72 -23.49 0.87
CA SER A 237 -4.54 -23.29 2.32
C SER A 237 -3.27 -22.51 2.65
N GLN A 238 -2.17 -22.79 1.96
CA GLN A 238 -0.92 -22.04 2.07
C GLN A 238 -1.11 -20.58 1.61
N LEU A 239 -1.79 -20.37 0.48
CA LEU A 239 -2.13 -19.03 -0.02
C LEU A 239 -2.98 -18.25 0.99
N LEU A 240 -4.01 -18.88 1.56
CA LEU A 240 -4.86 -18.30 2.61
C LEU A 240 -4.06 -17.89 3.84
N SER A 241 -3.11 -18.72 4.28
CA SER A 241 -2.25 -18.41 5.43
C SER A 241 -1.37 -17.18 5.15
N HIS A 242 -0.85 -17.07 3.92
CA HIS A 242 -0.02 -15.97 3.47
C HIS A 242 -0.81 -14.66 3.39
N ILE A 243 -1.99 -14.69 2.75
CA ILE A 243 -2.89 -13.52 2.67
C ILE A 243 -3.26 -13.02 4.07
N LYS A 244 -3.61 -13.93 4.99
CA LYS A 244 -3.93 -13.57 6.38
C LYS A 244 -2.77 -12.89 7.09
N LEU A 245 -1.54 -13.37 6.87
CA LEU A 245 -0.34 -12.78 7.47
C LEU A 245 -0.13 -11.35 6.97
N LEU A 246 -0.20 -11.14 5.65
CA LEU A 246 -0.01 -9.83 5.03
C LEU A 246 -1.09 -8.84 5.47
N LEU A 247 -2.36 -9.26 5.44
CA LEU A 247 -3.47 -8.41 5.88
C LEU A 247 -3.37 -8.03 7.36
N ARG A 248 -3.06 -8.99 8.26
CA ARG A 248 -2.86 -8.70 9.69
C ARG A 248 -1.74 -7.70 9.94
N ARG A 249 -0.64 -7.79 9.18
CA ARG A 249 0.46 -6.82 9.30
C ARG A 249 0.05 -5.46 8.75
N ARG A 250 -0.65 -5.40 7.62
CA ARG A 250 -1.13 -4.15 7.02
C ARG A 250 -2.12 -3.45 7.94
N THR A 251 -3.09 -4.16 8.52
CA THR A 251 -4.06 -3.56 9.45
C THR A 251 -3.38 -3.04 10.72
N ALA A 252 -2.41 -3.77 11.27
CA ALA A 252 -1.60 -3.29 12.39
C ALA A 252 -0.78 -2.03 12.01
N ALA A 253 -0.20 -1.99 10.81
CA ALA A 253 0.53 -0.83 10.32
C ALA A 253 -0.36 0.41 10.17
N MET A 254 -1.56 0.23 9.59
CA MET A 254 -2.55 1.30 9.43
C MET A 254 -3.08 1.79 10.77
N ALA A 255 -3.34 0.88 11.72
CA ALA A 255 -3.74 1.25 13.07
C ALA A 255 -2.65 2.08 13.78
N ALA A 256 -1.38 1.68 13.65
CA ALA A 256 -0.24 2.43 14.19
C ALA A 256 -0.08 3.81 13.53
N LEU A 257 -0.29 3.91 12.20
CA LEU A 257 -0.25 5.17 11.47
C LEU A 257 -1.35 6.13 11.94
N ASN A 258 -2.58 5.63 12.09
CA ASN A 258 -3.70 6.40 12.60
C ASN A 258 -3.51 6.83 14.06
N ALA A 259 -2.82 6.01 14.87
CA ALA A 259 -2.46 6.32 16.25
C ALA A 259 -1.25 7.26 16.39
N GLY A 260 -0.60 7.65 15.28
CA GLY A 260 0.60 8.50 15.31
C GLY A 260 1.88 7.77 15.74
N LEU A 261 1.86 6.44 15.89
CA LEU A 261 3.02 5.62 16.21
C LEU A 261 3.83 5.31 14.94
N LEU A 262 4.53 6.33 14.46
CA LEU A 262 5.16 6.31 13.13
C LEU A 262 6.27 5.27 12.98
N SER A 263 7.09 5.06 14.01
CA SER A 263 8.17 4.06 14.01
C SER A 263 7.63 2.64 13.87
N GLU A 264 6.55 2.32 14.59
CA GLU A 264 5.88 1.02 14.50
C GLU A 264 5.20 0.81 13.15
N ALA A 265 4.54 1.84 12.62
CA ALA A 265 3.97 1.79 11.26
C ALA A 265 5.04 1.46 10.22
N ILE A 266 6.17 2.20 10.24
CA ILE A 266 7.31 1.97 9.33
C ILE A 266 7.86 0.55 9.49
N ARG A 267 7.99 0.04 10.72
CA ARG A 267 8.47 -1.32 10.99
C ARG A 267 7.53 -2.38 10.42
N HIS A 268 6.21 -2.23 10.61
CA HIS A 268 5.23 -3.16 10.08
C HIS A 268 5.21 -3.18 8.55
N PHE A 269 5.23 -2.02 7.89
CA PHE A 269 5.32 -1.94 6.43
C PHE A 269 6.64 -2.49 5.88
N SER A 270 7.76 -2.23 6.56
CA SER A 270 9.06 -2.76 6.12
C SER A 270 9.09 -4.28 6.20
N LYS A 271 8.46 -4.90 7.21
CA LYS A 271 8.32 -6.37 7.28
C LYS A 271 7.46 -6.96 6.16
N ILE A 272 6.56 -6.18 5.55
CA ILE A 272 5.78 -6.61 4.38
C ILE A 272 6.66 -6.53 3.14
N VAL A 273 7.30 -5.38 2.92
CA VAL A 273 8.10 -5.07 1.74
C VAL A 273 9.40 -5.87 1.66
N ASP A 274 10.04 -6.13 2.80
CA ASP A 274 11.29 -6.90 2.90
C ASP A 274 11.02 -8.38 3.24
N GLY A 275 9.76 -8.84 3.09
CA GLY A 275 9.37 -10.23 3.27
C GLY A 275 10.06 -11.16 2.26
N ARG A 276 10.38 -12.39 2.68
CA ARG A 276 10.96 -13.41 1.79
C ARG A 276 9.98 -13.97 0.75
N ARG A 277 8.68 -13.93 1.07
CA ARG A 277 7.62 -14.32 0.14
C ARG A 277 7.21 -13.08 -0.64
N GLY A 278 7.15 -13.22 -1.96
CA GLY A 278 6.70 -12.15 -2.83
C GLY A 278 5.28 -11.72 -2.51
N ALA A 279 4.96 -10.49 -2.88
CA ALA A 279 3.61 -9.97 -2.76
C ALA A 279 3.18 -9.35 -4.10
N PRO A 280 1.87 -9.35 -4.41
CA PRO A 280 1.36 -8.82 -5.66
C PRO A 280 1.66 -7.33 -5.80
N GLN A 281 1.97 -6.91 -7.03
CA GLN A 281 2.34 -5.54 -7.39
C GLN A 281 1.40 -4.47 -6.83
N GLY A 282 0.08 -4.65 -6.99
CA GLY A 282 -0.92 -3.67 -6.52
C GLY A 282 -0.89 -3.50 -4.99
N PHE A 283 -0.74 -4.60 -4.24
CA PHE A 283 -0.68 -4.57 -2.78
C PHE A 283 0.61 -3.92 -2.28
N LEU A 284 1.74 -4.20 -2.93
CA LEU A 284 3.03 -3.58 -2.58
C LEU A 284 3.03 -2.08 -2.86
N ALA A 285 2.43 -1.64 -3.97
CA ALA A 285 2.29 -0.22 -4.29
C ALA A 285 1.56 0.54 -3.16
N GLU A 286 0.44 0.00 -2.66
CA GLU A 286 -0.26 0.57 -1.49
C GLU A 286 0.61 0.57 -0.22
N CYS A 287 1.34 -0.52 0.04
CA CYS A 287 2.21 -0.60 1.22
C CYS A 287 3.35 0.42 1.17
N TYR A 288 3.96 0.65 0.00
CA TYR A 288 4.95 1.71 -0.19
C TYR A 288 4.34 3.09 0.04
N LEU A 289 3.15 3.34 -0.49
CA LEU A 289 2.44 4.61 -0.32
C LEU A 289 2.18 4.94 1.15
N TYR A 290 1.64 4.00 1.93
CA TYR A 290 1.38 4.21 3.35
C TYR A 290 2.68 4.33 4.17
N ARG A 291 3.74 3.60 3.79
CA ARG A 291 5.06 3.78 4.40
C ARG A 291 5.66 5.15 4.08
N ALA A 292 5.46 5.68 2.87
CA ALA A 292 5.85 7.03 2.49
C ALA A 292 5.12 8.08 3.33
N SER A 293 3.82 7.90 3.57
CA SER A 293 3.04 8.76 4.48
C SER A 293 3.62 8.73 5.91
N ALA A 294 3.93 7.55 6.44
CA ALA A 294 4.57 7.43 7.75
C ALA A 294 5.96 8.09 7.81
N TYR A 295 6.77 7.97 6.76
CA TYR A 295 8.06 8.65 6.65
C TYR A 295 7.93 10.17 6.58
N ARG A 296 6.95 10.67 5.82
CA ARG A 296 6.63 12.11 5.75
C ARG A 296 6.31 12.66 7.13
N SER A 297 5.39 12.01 7.85
CA SER A 297 5.04 12.40 9.22
C SER A 297 6.23 12.30 10.19
N SER A 298 7.21 11.44 9.90
CA SER A 298 8.43 11.29 10.72
C SER A 298 9.52 12.31 10.36
N GLY A 299 9.31 13.17 9.37
CA GLY A 299 10.32 14.11 8.86
C GLY A 299 11.39 13.48 7.95
N ARG A 300 11.25 12.22 7.55
CA ARG A 300 12.24 11.48 6.73
C ARG A 300 11.92 11.65 5.25
N MET A 301 12.13 12.86 4.74
CA MET A 301 11.64 13.27 3.42
C MET A 301 12.23 12.48 2.25
N ALA A 302 13.55 12.24 2.23
CA ALA A 302 14.20 11.48 1.15
C ALA A 302 13.66 10.03 1.03
N GLU A 303 13.36 9.40 2.16
CA GLU A 303 12.81 8.03 2.20
C GLU A 303 11.35 8.00 1.76
N ALA A 304 10.58 9.01 2.15
CA ALA A 304 9.20 9.19 1.68
C ALA A 304 9.16 9.37 0.15
N ILE A 305 10.03 10.20 -0.42
CA ILE A 305 10.13 10.39 -1.88
C ILE A 305 10.52 9.08 -2.57
N ALA A 306 11.46 8.32 -2.01
CA ALA A 306 11.89 7.05 -2.57
C ALA A 306 10.74 6.02 -2.62
N ASP A 307 9.90 5.95 -1.58
CA ASP A 307 8.76 5.05 -1.57
C ASP A 307 7.62 5.53 -2.50
N CYS A 308 7.40 6.83 -2.64
CA CYS A 308 6.51 7.37 -3.68
C CYS A 308 7.02 7.01 -5.09
N ASN A 309 8.33 7.12 -5.33
CA ASN A 309 8.96 6.74 -6.60
C ASN A 309 8.75 5.25 -6.92
N ARG A 310 8.90 4.37 -5.91
CA ARG A 310 8.59 2.94 -6.06
C ARG A 310 7.12 2.71 -6.36
N THR A 311 6.23 3.43 -5.68
CA THR A 311 4.78 3.34 -5.91
C THR A 311 4.45 3.73 -7.36
N LEU A 312 5.00 4.83 -7.87
CA LEU A 312 4.79 5.29 -9.26
C LEU A 312 5.51 4.43 -10.31
N ALA A 313 6.58 3.73 -9.91
CA ALA A 313 7.19 2.69 -10.72
C ALA A 313 6.31 1.43 -10.79
N LEU A 314 5.49 1.13 -9.78
CA LEU A 314 4.52 0.03 -9.84
C LEU A 314 3.18 0.44 -10.46
N ASP A 315 2.70 1.65 -10.17
CA ASP A 315 1.41 2.18 -10.60
C ASP A 315 1.53 3.66 -11.01
N PRO A 316 1.81 3.96 -12.29
CA PRO A 316 1.97 5.32 -12.79
C PRO A 316 0.74 6.22 -12.60
N SER A 317 -0.46 5.63 -12.61
CA SER A 317 -1.72 6.37 -12.51
C SER A 317 -2.21 6.52 -11.07
N SER A 318 -1.36 6.21 -10.08
CA SER A 318 -1.69 6.38 -8.66
C SER A 318 -1.82 7.87 -8.29
N ILE A 319 -3.06 8.32 -8.16
CA ILE A 319 -3.42 9.70 -7.77
C ILE A 319 -2.85 10.04 -6.38
N ASP A 320 -2.96 9.11 -5.43
CA ASP A 320 -2.49 9.31 -4.07
C ASP A 320 -0.96 9.44 -4.01
N ALA A 321 -0.22 8.65 -4.80
CA ALA A 321 1.24 8.71 -4.85
C ALA A 321 1.74 10.04 -5.44
N LEU A 322 1.12 10.53 -6.51
CA LEU A 322 1.42 11.85 -7.08
C LEU A 322 1.09 12.97 -6.09
N SER A 323 -0.06 12.89 -5.41
CA SER A 323 -0.47 13.88 -4.41
C SER A 323 0.51 13.96 -3.24
N ILE A 324 0.91 12.80 -2.69
CA ILE A 324 1.85 12.74 -1.57
C ILE A 324 3.24 13.20 -2.01
N ARG A 325 3.70 12.82 -3.21
CA ARG A 325 5.01 13.25 -3.72
C ARG A 325 5.06 14.75 -4.01
N ALA A 326 4.01 15.33 -4.60
CA ALA A 326 3.89 16.78 -4.77
C ALA A 326 3.94 17.51 -3.42
N ALA A 327 3.24 16.99 -2.41
CA ALA A 327 3.26 17.56 -1.06
C ALA A 327 4.66 17.45 -0.41
N LEU A 328 5.38 16.34 -0.59
CA LEU A 328 6.77 16.19 -0.13
C LEU A 328 7.72 17.19 -0.81
N PHE A 329 7.54 17.42 -2.11
CA PHE A 329 8.33 18.42 -2.83
C PHE A 329 8.00 19.85 -2.39
N GLU A 330 6.75 20.15 -2.05
CA GLU A 330 6.38 21.41 -1.41
C GLU A 330 7.03 21.57 -0.03
N ASP A 331 7.00 20.52 0.80
CA ASP A 331 7.62 20.51 2.14
C ASP A 331 9.14 20.81 2.05
N ILE A 332 9.81 20.32 1.01
CA ILE A 332 11.25 20.55 0.73
C ILE A 332 11.47 21.83 -0.10
N ARG A 333 10.41 22.55 -0.49
CA ARG A 333 10.46 23.71 -1.40
C ARG A 333 11.06 23.43 -2.78
N CYS A 334 11.04 22.18 -3.24
CA CYS A 334 11.30 21.82 -4.63
C CYS A 334 10.04 22.08 -5.49
N LEU A 335 9.68 23.35 -5.64
CA LEU A 335 8.48 23.78 -6.36
C LEU A 335 8.37 23.27 -7.82
N PRO A 336 9.44 23.21 -8.65
CA PRO A 336 9.29 22.75 -10.03
C PRO A 336 8.91 21.27 -10.12
N ASP A 337 9.46 20.42 -9.26
CA ASP A 337 9.13 18.99 -9.24
C ASP A 337 7.70 18.75 -8.71
N SER A 338 7.27 19.54 -7.71
CA SER A 338 5.86 19.52 -7.27
C SER A 338 4.90 19.92 -8.39
N LEU A 339 5.21 21.01 -9.11
CA LEU A 339 4.40 21.46 -10.24
C LEU A 339 4.27 20.38 -11.30
N HIS A 340 5.34 19.67 -11.61
CA HIS A 340 5.30 18.56 -12.57
C HIS A 340 4.33 17.45 -12.13
N ASP A 341 4.37 17.06 -10.86
CA ASP A 341 3.47 16.03 -10.32
C ASP A 341 2.01 16.48 -10.30
N LEU A 342 1.74 17.75 -9.93
CA LEU A 342 0.39 18.31 -9.94
C LEU A 342 -0.15 18.45 -11.36
N GLU A 343 0.69 18.81 -12.34
CA GLU A 343 0.29 18.85 -13.75
C GLU A 343 -0.01 17.45 -14.30
N HIS A 344 0.78 16.44 -13.93
CA HIS A 344 0.50 15.05 -14.28
C HIS A 344 -0.83 14.59 -13.67
N LEU A 345 -1.09 14.91 -12.41
CA LEU A 345 -2.35 14.60 -11.74
C LEU A 345 -3.55 15.34 -12.39
N ARG A 346 -3.34 16.58 -12.88
CA ARG A 346 -4.35 17.31 -13.68
C ARG A 346 -4.68 16.56 -14.98
N LEU A 347 -3.66 16.01 -15.65
CA LEU A 347 -3.86 15.23 -16.88
C LEU A 347 -4.66 13.95 -16.59
N LEU A 348 -4.38 13.26 -15.48
CA LEU A 348 -5.16 12.10 -15.04
C LEU A 348 -6.62 12.44 -14.74
N TYR A 349 -6.91 13.55 -14.05
CA TYR A 349 -8.30 13.98 -13.85
C TYR A 349 -9.00 14.31 -15.17
N ASN A 350 -8.31 14.98 -16.09
CA ASN A 350 -8.86 15.28 -17.41
C ASN A 350 -9.11 14.02 -18.24
N SER A 351 -8.24 13.01 -18.20
CA SER A 351 -8.46 11.74 -18.90
C SER A 351 -9.67 11.00 -18.32
N MET A 352 -9.81 10.96 -16.99
CA MET A 352 -10.99 10.36 -16.34
C MET A 352 -12.31 11.02 -16.75
N LEU A 353 -12.33 12.35 -16.89
CA LEU A 353 -13.53 13.07 -17.33
C LEU A 353 -13.86 12.79 -18.80
N ARG A 354 -12.84 12.69 -19.66
CA ARG A 354 -13.01 12.37 -21.09
C ARG A 354 -13.55 10.95 -21.29
N ASP A 355 -12.93 9.98 -20.64
CA ASP A 355 -13.25 8.57 -20.83
C ASP A 355 -14.50 8.13 -20.06
N ARG A 356 -14.97 8.96 -19.10
CA ARG A 356 -16.03 8.63 -18.13
C ARG A 356 -15.75 7.32 -17.39
N ARG A 357 -14.48 6.93 -17.31
CA ARG A 357 -13.98 5.71 -16.70
C ARG A 357 -12.78 6.06 -15.83
N LEU A 358 -12.70 5.37 -14.71
CA LEU A 358 -11.59 5.49 -13.78
C LEU A 358 -10.36 4.70 -14.31
N PRO A 359 -9.10 5.12 -14.03
CA PRO A 359 -7.92 4.50 -14.62
C PRO A 359 -7.68 3.10 -14.04
N GLY A 360 -7.76 2.10 -14.91
CA GLY A 360 -7.58 0.70 -14.52
C GLY A 360 -8.89 -0.11 -14.57
N PRO A 361 -8.84 -1.38 -14.17
CA PRO A 361 -9.98 -2.29 -14.29
C PRO A 361 -11.16 -1.85 -13.41
N ALA A 362 -12.39 -2.13 -13.86
CA ALA A 362 -13.62 -1.68 -13.18
C ALA A 362 -13.77 -2.17 -11.73
N TRP A 363 -13.07 -3.25 -11.37
CA TRP A 363 -13.04 -3.84 -10.03
C TRP A 363 -11.89 -3.32 -9.15
N LYS A 364 -10.98 -2.46 -9.65
CA LYS A 364 -9.91 -1.86 -8.84
C LYS A 364 -10.53 -0.76 -7.97
N ARG A 365 -10.44 -0.90 -6.64
CA ARG A 365 -10.90 0.14 -5.71
C ARG A 365 -10.11 1.42 -5.95
N GLN A 366 -10.80 2.51 -6.22
CA GLN A 366 -10.20 3.85 -6.22
C GLN A 366 -10.82 4.67 -5.11
N ASN A 367 -9.97 5.42 -4.42
CA ASN A 367 -10.37 6.28 -3.31
C ASN A 367 -11.10 7.56 -3.76
N VAL A 368 -11.23 7.80 -5.07
CA VAL A 368 -11.82 9.02 -5.62
C VAL A 368 -13.17 8.70 -6.28
N GLN A 369 -14.24 9.28 -5.76
CA GLN A 369 -15.54 9.21 -6.40
C GLN A 369 -15.59 10.12 -7.63
N TYR A 370 -16.22 9.66 -8.71
CA TYR A 370 -16.32 10.43 -9.96
C TYR A 370 -16.94 11.83 -9.76
N ARG A 371 -17.90 11.94 -8.84
CA ARG A 371 -18.59 13.21 -8.49
C ARG A 371 -17.64 14.26 -7.92
N GLU A 372 -16.56 13.86 -7.25
CA GLU A 372 -15.61 14.77 -6.62
C GLU A 372 -14.54 15.29 -7.59
N ILE A 373 -14.39 14.65 -8.76
CA ILE A 373 -13.32 14.95 -9.72
C ILE A 373 -13.34 16.41 -10.17
N PRO A 374 -14.47 17.02 -10.58
CA PRO A 374 -14.49 18.42 -10.99
C PRO A 374 -14.05 19.36 -9.87
N GLY A 375 -14.50 19.13 -8.63
CA GLY A 375 -14.11 19.93 -7.46
C GLY A 375 -12.61 19.83 -7.18
N ARG A 376 -12.06 18.61 -7.17
CA ARG A 376 -10.62 18.38 -6.99
C ARG A 376 -9.80 19.03 -8.11
N LEU A 377 -10.29 19.03 -9.35
CA LEU A 377 -9.63 19.67 -10.49
C LEU A 377 -9.59 21.20 -10.32
N CYS A 378 -10.67 21.83 -9.85
CA CYS A 378 -10.68 23.26 -9.55
C CYS A 378 -9.66 23.61 -8.45
N SER A 379 -9.66 22.88 -7.33
CA SER A 379 -8.68 23.08 -6.25
C SER A 379 -7.24 22.90 -6.76
N LEU A 380 -7.01 21.89 -7.61
CA LEU A 380 -5.72 21.63 -8.22
C LEU A 380 -5.28 22.76 -9.16
N ALA A 381 -6.19 23.29 -9.99
CA ALA A 381 -5.89 24.37 -10.91
C ALA A 381 -5.46 25.64 -10.16
N ASN A 382 -6.14 25.96 -9.06
CA ASN A 382 -5.77 27.07 -8.19
C ASN A 382 -4.38 26.86 -7.59
N LYS A 383 -4.11 25.65 -7.08
CA LYS A 383 -2.81 25.31 -6.49
C LYS A 383 -1.66 25.36 -7.50
N ILE A 384 -1.89 24.87 -8.72
CA ILE A 384 -0.91 24.97 -9.82
C ILE A 384 -0.64 26.44 -10.16
N GLN A 385 -1.68 27.28 -10.21
CA GLN A 385 -1.52 28.70 -10.51
C GLN A 385 -0.72 29.43 -9.43
N GLU A 386 -1.01 29.17 -8.16
CA GLU A 386 -0.28 29.71 -7.02
C GLU A 386 1.21 29.31 -7.07
N LEU A 387 1.50 28.03 -7.27
CA LEU A 387 2.87 27.53 -7.39
C LEU A 387 3.60 28.13 -8.60
N LYS A 388 2.91 28.32 -9.74
CA LYS A 388 3.49 28.99 -10.92
C LYS A 388 3.86 30.44 -10.62
N GLN A 389 3.04 31.17 -9.87
CA GLN A 389 3.35 32.54 -9.46
C GLN A 389 4.57 32.57 -8.54
N ARG A 390 4.67 31.64 -7.58
CA ARG A 390 5.83 31.53 -6.68
C ARG A 390 7.13 31.14 -7.41
N VAL A 391 7.02 30.30 -8.43
CA VAL A 391 8.14 29.98 -9.31
C VAL A 391 8.55 31.20 -10.15
N ALA A 392 7.58 31.95 -10.67
CA ALA A 392 7.84 33.18 -11.43
C ALA A 392 8.45 34.30 -10.57
N SER A 393 8.14 34.36 -9.27
CA SER A 393 8.76 35.30 -8.32
C SER A 393 10.20 34.94 -7.93
N GLY A 394 10.77 33.86 -8.48
CA GLY A 394 12.18 33.48 -8.28
C GLY A 394 12.44 32.52 -7.12
N GLU A 395 11.43 31.90 -6.52
CA GLU A 395 11.61 30.95 -5.40
C GLU A 395 12.23 29.59 -5.80
N THR A 396 12.66 29.43 -7.06
CA THR A 396 13.16 28.17 -7.62
C THR A 396 14.49 27.68 -7.02
N GLY A 397 15.29 28.58 -6.47
CA GLY A 397 16.60 28.27 -5.89
C GLY A 397 16.59 27.87 -4.41
N ASN A 398 15.47 28.07 -3.70
CA ASN A 398 15.41 27.97 -2.23
C ASN A 398 14.90 26.62 -1.74
N VAL A 399 15.55 25.54 -2.19
CA VAL A 399 15.23 24.17 -1.77
C VAL A 399 15.74 23.96 -0.34
N ASP A 400 14.88 23.51 0.57
CA ASP A 400 15.25 23.22 1.96
C ASP A 400 15.99 21.88 2.04
N HIS A 401 17.30 21.93 1.76
CA HIS A 401 18.16 20.77 1.82
C HIS A 401 18.30 20.20 3.24
N TYR A 402 18.10 21.01 4.29
CA TYR A 402 18.08 20.51 5.67
C TYR A 402 16.89 19.58 5.89
N ALA A 403 15.70 19.96 5.41
CA ALA A 403 14.50 19.12 5.47
C ALA A 403 14.67 17.82 4.65
N LEU A 404 15.31 17.89 3.47
CA LEU A 404 15.62 16.71 2.66
C LEU A 404 16.48 15.68 3.41
N PHE A 405 17.50 16.16 4.11
CA PHE A 405 18.43 15.32 4.90
C PHE A 405 17.88 14.97 6.29
N GLY A 406 16.81 15.61 6.75
CA GLY A 406 16.28 15.45 8.10
C GLY A 406 17.20 16.03 9.17
N LEU A 407 17.96 17.08 8.84
CA LEU A 407 18.90 17.75 9.74
C LEU A 407 18.34 19.07 10.25
N ARG A 408 18.86 19.53 11.40
CA ARG A 408 18.57 20.87 11.93
C ARG A 408 19.47 21.91 11.25
N ARG A 409 19.00 23.15 11.15
CA ARG A 409 19.82 24.28 10.66
C ARG A 409 21.00 24.51 11.61
N GLY A 410 22.18 24.78 11.05
CA GLY A 410 23.44 24.87 11.83
C GLY A 410 24.00 23.51 12.28
N CYS A 411 23.70 22.43 11.55
CA CYS A 411 24.28 21.11 11.82
C CYS A 411 25.80 21.11 11.62
N SER A 412 26.51 20.28 12.38
CA SER A 412 27.96 20.15 12.20
C SER A 412 28.30 19.47 10.87
N ARG A 413 29.48 19.79 10.33
CA ARG A 413 30.02 19.12 9.14
C ARG A 413 29.97 17.58 9.25
N SER A 414 30.33 17.04 10.41
CA SER A 414 30.34 15.60 10.67
C SER A 414 28.94 14.95 10.65
N GLU A 415 27.90 15.69 11.04
CA GLU A 415 26.51 15.20 10.97
C GLU A 415 26.04 15.15 9.52
N LEU A 416 26.35 16.18 8.73
CA LEU A 416 26.03 16.23 7.31
C LEU A 416 26.72 15.11 6.52
N GLU A 417 28.02 14.89 6.75
CA GLU A 417 28.79 13.83 6.09
C GLU A 417 28.22 12.43 6.41
N ARG A 418 27.85 12.18 7.67
CA ARG A 418 27.19 10.92 8.08
C ARG A 418 25.82 10.75 7.42
N ALA A 419 24.99 11.79 7.42
CA ALA A 419 23.66 11.74 6.80
C ALA A 419 23.76 11.52 5.28
N HIS A 420 24.70 12.18 4.63
CA HIS A 420 24.99 12.00 3.21
C HIS A 420 25.42 10.58 2.87
N LEU A 421 26.35 10.01 3.65
CA LEU A 421 26.79 8.63 3.46
C LEU A 421 25.62 7.65 3.60
N LEU A 422 24.77 7.82 4.61
CA LEU A 422 23.61 6.95 4.80
C LEU A 422 22.62 7.04 3.63
N LEU A 423 22.27 8.26 3.20
CA LEU A 423 21.31 8.45 2.11
C LEU A 423 21.85 7.93 0.77
N THR A 424 23.12 8.20 0.47
CA THR A 424 23.76 7.71 -0.76
C THR A 424 23.85 6.19 -0.79
N LEU A 425 24.18 5.53 0.33
CA LEU A 425 24.22 4.07 0.41
C LEU A 425 22.85 3.40 0.23
N ARG A 426 21.78 4.07 0.70
CA ARG A 426 20.40 3.57 0.62
C ARG A 426 19.74 3.83 -0.73
N HIS A 427 20.01 5.00 -1.33
CA HIS A 427 19.35 5.45 -2.56
C HIS A 427 20.25 5.38 -3.80
N LYS A 428 21.25 4.48 -3.82
CA LYS A 428 22.02 4.22 -5.05
C LYS A 428 21.09 3.79 -6.18
N PRO A 429 21.26 4.32 -7.40
CA PRO A 429 20.40 3.97 -8.54
C PRO A 429 20.48 2.49 -8.87
N ASP A 430 21.63 1.84 -8.68
CA ASP A 430 21.81 0.41 -8.95
C ASP A 430 20.96 -0.48 -8.04
N LYS A 431 20.71 -0.04 -6.79
CA LYS A 431 19.89 -0.78 -5.82
C LYS A 431 18.39 -0.53 -6.00
N SER A 432 18.01 0.40 -6.87
CA SER A 432 16.62 0.79 -7.07
C SER A 432 15.78 -0.34 -7.66
N SER A 433 16.37 -1.27 -8.40
CA SER A 433 15.68 -2.42 -8.97
C SER A 433 15.49 -3.57 -7.99
N GLY A 434 16.13 -3.57 -6.81
CA GLY A 434 16.14 -4.72 -5.89
C GLY A 434 14.79 -5.06 -5.25
N PHE A 435 13.78 -4.20 -5.38
CA PHE A 435 12.41 -4.53 -4.96
C PHE A 435 11.61 -5.30 -6.03
N ILE A 436 12.02 -5.22 -7.30
CA ILE A 436 11.34 -5.86 -8.43
C ILE A 436 11.37 -7.38 -8.26
N GLU A 437 12.47 -7.94 -7.78
CA GLU A 437 12.60 -9.38 -7.51
C GLU A 437 11.62 -9.91 -6.46
N ARG A 438 11.03 -9.02 -5.64
CA ARG A 438 10.09 -9.37 -4.56
C ARG A 438 8.64 -9.12 -4.94
N CYS A 439 8.39 -8.53 -6.10
CA CYS A 439 7.06 -8.26 -6.62
C CYS A 439 6.58 -9.45 -7.47
N GLU A 440 5.36 -9.91 -7.23
CA GLU A 440 4.67 -10.78 -8.17
C GLU A 440 4.01 -9.92 -9.25
N TYR A 441 4.49 -10.06 -10.49
CA TYR A 441 3.96 -9.35 -11.66
C TYR A 441 2.91 -10.19 -12.39
N THR A 442 1.91 -9.51 -12.96
CA THR A 442 0.93 -10.16 -13.84
C THR A 442 1.48 -10.42 -15.23
N ASP A 443 2.30 -9.48 -15.73
CA ASP A 443 2.80 -9.47 -17.10
C ASP A 443 4.32 -9.25 -17.14
N ASP A 444 5.07 -10.19 -17.75
CA ASP A 444 6.55 -10.13 -17.78
C ASP A 444 7.09 -8.90 -18.56
N ARG A 445 6.30 -8.38 -19.51
CA ARG A 445 6.64 -7.18 -20.28
C ARG A 445 6.61 -5.90 -19.43
N GLU A 446 5.82 -5.88 -18.36
CA GLU A 446 5.75 -4.74 -17.46
C GLU A 446 7.03 -4.62 -16.61
N ILE A 447 7.73 -5.71 -16.34
CA ILE A 447 8.92 -5.78 -15.47
C ILE A 447 10.03 -4.83 -15.93
N GLU A 448 10.37 -4.84 -17.22
CA GLU A 448 11.45 -3.97 -17.73
C GLU A 448 11.03 -2.49 -17.70
N SER A 449 9.76 -2.20 -18.02
CA SER A 449 9.22 -0.84 -17.94
C SER A 449 9.25 -0.29 -16.51
N VAL A 450 8.97 -1.14 -15.52
CA VAL A 450 9.01 -0.82 -14.09
C VAL A 450 10.45 -0.57 -13.67
N ARG A 451 11.39 -1.42 -14.14
CA ARG A 451 12.82 -1.28 -13.86
C ARG A 451 13.36 0.05 -14.36
N GLU A 452 13.07 0.42 -15.60
CA GLU A 452 13.55 1.69 -16.16
C GLU A 452 12.94 2.89 -15.44
N ARG A 453 11.64 2.87 -15.12
CA ARG A 453 11.01 3.94 -14.32
C ARG A 453 11.59 4.06 -12.91
N ALA A 454 11.89 2.94 -12.25
CA ALA A 454 12.53 2.90 -10.94
C ALA A 454 13.96 3.47 -10.99
N LYS A 455 14.76 3.07 -11.98
CA LYS A 455 16.12 3.60 -12.19
C LYS A 455 16.09 5.11 -12.41
N MET A 456 15.26 5.60 -13.33
CA MET A 456 15.16 7.03 -13.66
C MET A 456 14.75 7.87 -12.44
N SER A 457 13.70 7.46 -11.73
CA SER A 457 13.22 8.19 -10.54
C SER A 457 14.22 8.14 -9.38
N SER A 458 14.94 7.02 -9.20
CA SER A 458 16.00 6.92 -8.19
C SER A 458 17.20 7.80 -8.51
N LEU A 459 17.55 7.94 -9.78
CA LEU A 459 18.65 8.78 -10.25
C LEU A 459 18.34 10.27 -10.06
N LEU A 460 17.10 10.70 -10.26
CA LEU A 460 16.64 12.06 -9.95
C LEU A 460 16.77 12.35 -8.45
N LEU A 461 16.30 11.44 -7.59
CA LEU A 461 16.45 11.59 -6.14
C LEU A 461 17.92 11.62 -5.72
N TYR A 462 18.75 10.74 -6.30
CA TYR A 462 20.18 10.71 -6.03
C TYR A 462 20.86 12.04 -6.39
N ARG A 463 20.54 12.62 -7.56
CA ARG A 463 21.05 13.95 -7.96
C ARG A 463 20.58 15.05 -7.01
N LEU A 464 19.33 15.00 -6.54
CA LEU A 464 18.80 15.95 -5.58
C LEU A 464 19.58 15.88 -4.24
N ILE A 465 19.89 14.67 -3.77
CA ILE A 465 20.70 14.45 -2.56
C ILE A 465 22.12 14.98 -2.76
N GLN A 466 22.75 14.74 -3.92
CA GLN A 466 24.10 15.24 -4.22
C GLN A 466 24.14 16.77 -4.25
N LYS A 467 23.18 17.41 -4.93
CA LYS A 467 23.05 18.87 -4.97
C LYS A 467 22.81 19.46 -3.57
N GLY A 468 21.98 18.78 -2.76
CA GLY A 468 21.74 19.20 -1.39
C GLY A 468 22.99 19.13 -0.52
N TYR A 469 23.80 18.07 -0.66
CA TYR A 469 25.07 17.96 0.07
C TYR A 469 26.04 19.09 -0.30
N THR A 470 26.25 19.37 -1.59
CA THR A 470 27.18 20.43 -2.00
C THR A 470 26.72 21.81 -1.53
N SER A 471 25.42 22.08 -1.56
CA SER A 471 24.85 23.34 -1.08
C SER A 471 24.97 23.49 0.44
N LEU A 472 24.65 22.44 1.21
CA LEU A 472 24.76 22.47 2.67
C LEU A 472 26.22 22.56 3.14
N MET A 473 27.13 21.83 2.49
CA MET A 473 28.56 21.91 2.80
C MET A 473 29.11 23.32 2.59
N ALA A 474 28.72 23.99 1.49
CA ALA A 474 29.12 25.37 1.24
C ALA A 474 28.58 26.31 2.34
N ALA A 475 27.30 26.18 2.70
CA ALA A 475 26.69 26.98 3.75
C ALA A 475 27.36 26.79 5.12
N ILE A 476 27.72 25.55 5.49
CA ILE A 476 28.43 25.26 6.75
C ILE A 476 29.84 25.87 6.73
N ILE A 477 30.56 25.79 5.61
CA ILE A 477 31.90 26.40 5.49
C ILE A 477 31.83 27.92 5.63
N ASP A 478 30.81 28.55 5.01
CA ASP A 478 30.59 29.99 5.10
C ASP A 478 30.20 30.42 6.53
N GLU A 479 29.35 29.66 7.22
CA GLU A 479 29.00 29.87 8.62
C GLU A 479 30.22 29.72 9.55
N GLU A 480 31.03 28.68 9.36
CA GLU A 480 32.28 28.48 10.12
C GLU A 480 33.28 29.62 9.89
N ALA A 481 33.39 30.13 8.65
CA ALA A 481 34.24 31.26 8.32
C ALA A 481 33.73 32.56 8.96
N ALA A 482 32.42 32.80 8.93
CA ALA A 482 31.79 33.94 9.58
C ALA A 482 31.96 33.89 11.10
N GLU A 483 31.84 32.71 11.71
CA GLU A 483 32.04 32.54 13.16
C GLU A 483 33.50 32.74 13.56
N LYS A 484 34.46 32.25 12.76
CA LYS A 484 35.89 32.56 12.95
C LYS A 484 36.16 34.05 12.86
N GLN A 485 35.53 34.75 11.93
CA GLN A 485 35.68 36.20 11.81
C GLN A 485 35.06 36.93 13.01
N ARG A 486 33.88 36.52 13.48
CA ARG A 486 33.25 37.06 14.69
C ARG A 486 34.11 36.85 15.94
N LYS A 487 34.74 35.68 16.08
CA LYS A 487 35.68 35.39 17.17
C LYS A 487 36.92 36.28 17.11
N LYS A 488 37.47 36.50 15.90
CA LYS A 488 38.59 37.44 15.71
C LYS A 488 38.22 38.87 16.06
N THR A 489 37.05 39.36 15.62
CA THR A 489 36.59 40.72 15.95
C THR A 489 36.33 40.86 17.45
N ALA A 490 35.71 39.85 18.08
CA ALA A 490 35.47 39.84 19.52
C ALA A 490 36.78 39.85 20.31
N ALA A 491 37.76 39.03 19.92
CA ALA A 491 39.09 39.02 20.52
C ALA A 491 39.78 40.38 20.35
N SER A 492 39.72 41.00 19.17
CA SER A 492 40.29 42.34 18.96
C SER A 492 39.60 43.42 19.80
N THR A 493 38.27 43.34 19.99
CA THR A 493 37.55 44.29 20.84
C THR A 493 37.89 44.12 22.32
N VAL A 494 38.06 42.88 22.79
CA VAL A 494 38.48 42.60 24.18
C VAL A 494 39.90 43.12 24.42
N VAL A 495 40.82 42.88 23.49
CA VAL A 495 42.19 43.42 23.56
C VAL A 495 42.18 44.96 23.54
N ALA A 496 41.36 45.58 22.70
CA ALA A 496 41.22 47.04 22.66
C ALA A 496 40.64 47.63 23.96
N LEU A 497 39.64 46.96 24.56
CA LEU A 497 39.06 47.37 25.84
C LEU A 497 40.06 47.21 27.00
N GLN A 498 40.84 46.13 27.02
CA GLN A 498 41.92 45.96 28.01
C GLN A 498 43.01 47.02 27.86
N ALA A 499 43.42 47.35 26.64
CA ALA A 499 44.39 48.42 26.39
C ALA A 499 43.87 49.80 26.83
N MET A 500 42.58 50.10 26.62
CA MET A 500 41.95 51.33 27.11
C MET A 500 41.88 51.38 28.65
N GLN A 501 41.61 50.26 29.32
CA GLN A 501 41.63 50.18 30.79
C GLN A 501 43.04 50.39 31.34
N GLN A 502 44.06 49.78 30.74
CA GLN A 502 45.46 50.00 31.12
C GLN A 502 45.88 51.47 30.96
N HIS A 503 45.49 52.13 29.87
CA HIS A 503 45.77 53.56 29.70
C HIS A 503 45.02 54.46 30.70
N GLN A 504 43.79 54.11 31.09
CA GLN A 504 43.09 54.84 32.15
C GLN A 504 43.76 54.68 33.52
N GLU A 505 44.30 53.49 33.82
CA GLU A 505 45.10 53.24 35.03
C GLU A 505 46.43 54.00 35.01
N GLU A 506 47.14 54.06 33.88
CA GLU A 506 48.38 54.85 33.74
C GLU A 506 48.15 56.36 33.86
N VAL A 507 47.07 56.89 33.27
CA VAL A 507 46.71 58.31 33.37
C VAL A 507 46.23 58.68 34.78
N ALA A 508 45.60 57.75 35.51
CA ALA A 508 45.25 57.93 36.91
C ALA A 508 46.50 57.98 37.81
N GLN A 509 47.57 57.24 37.48
CA GLN A 509 48.84 57.27 38.22
C GLN A 509 49.63 58.58 37.99
N GLN A 510 49.59 59.17 36.79
CA GLN A 510 50.32 60.42 36.49
C GLN A 510 49.71 61.70 37.09
N LYS A 511 48.45 61.68 37.56
CA LYS A 511 47.80 62.83 38.24
C LYS A 511 48.09 62.94 39.75
N SER A 512 49.03 62.17 40.29
CA SER A 512 49.32 62.10 41.73
C SER A 512 50.70 62.66 42.11
N HIS A 513 50.92 63.98 41.93
CA HIS A 513 52.07 64.67 42.53
C HIS A 513 51.64 65.97 43.25
N GLY A 514 51.57 65.87 44.58
CA GLY A 514 51.47 66.94 45.59
C GLY A 514 51.51 66.31 47.01
N PRO A 515 52.22 66.87 48.01
CA PRO A 515 52.96 66.05 48.99
C PRO A 515 52.28 65.80 50.36
N SER A 516 52.68 64.67 50.97
CA SER A 516 52.58 64.25 52.39
C SER A 516 51.17 63.97 52.95
N SER A 517 50.89 62.88 53.67
CA SER A 517 51.70 62.24 54.73
C SER A 517 51.40 60.73 54.91
N THR A 518 52.47 60.01 55.26
CA THR A 518 52.58 58.75 56.04
C THR A 518 51.34 57.87 56.30
N MET A 519 51.32 56.66 55.71
CA MET A 519 51.54 55.35 56.38
C MET A 519 51.63 54.20 55.35
N LYS A 520 52.42 53.15 55.63
CA LYS A 520 52.64 51.91 54.84
C LYS A 520 52.45 50.69 55.79
N PRO A 521 52.34 49.44 55.30
CA PRO A 521 51.38 48.84 54.34
C PRO A 521 50.76 47.52 54.91
N ILE A 522 49.88 46.82 54.18
CA ILE A 522 49.83 45.34 53.97
C ILE A 522 48.62 44.94 53.10
N CYS A 523 48.95 44.38 51.92
CA CYS A 523 48.30 43.37 51.04
C CYS A 523 46.76 43.19 50.88
N CYS A 524 46.36 43.26 49.60
CA CYS A 524 45.18 42.74 48.86
C CYS A 524 44.75 41.27 49.17
N PRO A 525 43.56 40.77 48.72
CA PRO A 525 42.89 41.16 47.47
C PRO A 525 41.36 41.37 47.45
N ASP A 526 40.95 42.16 46.46
CA ASP A 526 39.59 42.34 45.96
C ASP A 526 39.01 41.07 45.32
N PRO A 527 37.67 40.91 45.35
CA PRO A 527 36.97 40.18 44.32
C PRO A 527 35.79 41.01 43.77
N SER A 528 36.06 41.91 42.82
CA SER A 528 35.04 42.37 41.88
C SER A 528 34.99 41.40 40.69
N VAL A 529 34.41 40.22 40.91
CA VAL A 529 34.07 39.28 39.82
C VAL A 529 32.64 39.56 39.40
N PHE A 530 32.45 39.89 38.13
CA PHE A 530 31.15 39.92 37.46
C PHE A 530 30.46 38.55 37.64
N GLN A 531 29.51 38.48 38.57
CA GLN A 531 28.71 37.29 38.80
C GLN A 531 27.64 37.21 37.70
N GLY A 532 27.99 36.52 36.61
CA GLY A 532 27.04 36.16 35.56
C GLY A 532 25.84 35.40 36.13
N VAL A 533 24.66 35.67 35.56
CA VAL A 533 23.34 35.13 35.97
C VAL A 533 23.36 33.61 36.19
N PHE A 534 24.23 32.88 35.47
CA PHE A 534 24.41 31.43 35.56
C PHE A 534 24.88 30.91 36.93
N CYS A 535 25.67 31.69 37.69
CA CYS A 535 26.15 31.28 39.00
C CYS A 535 25.10 31.46 40.11
N ARG A 536 24.10 32.33 39.89
CA ARG A 536 23.00 32.55 40.82
C ARG A 536 22.00 31.39 40.79
N ASP A 537 21.79 30.81 39.61
CA ASP A 537 20.85 29.71 39.40
C ASP A 537 21.38 28.37 39.96
N LEU A 538 22.68 28.11 39.90
CA LEU A 538 23.29 26.91 40.51
C LEU A 538 23.24 26.93 42.04
N ALA A 539 23.34 28.11 42.67
CA ALA A 539 23.17 28.27 44.11
C ALA A 539 21.71 28.02 44.55
N ILE A 540 20.74 28.38 43.70
CA ILE A 540 19.32 28.10 43.91
C ILE A 540 19.03 26.60 43.78
N VAL A 541 19.64 25.91 42.82
CA VAL A 541 19.52 24.44 42.68
C VAL A 541 20.13 23.70 43.88
N GLY A 542 21.26 24.17 44.42
CA GLY A 542 21.86 23.64 45.64
C GLY A 542 20.95 23.78 46.87
N ASN A 543 20.24 24.91 47.00
CA ASN A 543 19.29 25.16 48.09
C ASN A 543 17.94 24.43 47.91
N LEU A 544 17.52 24.11 46.68
CA LEU A 544 16.33 23.29 46.43
C LEU A 544 16.56 21.81 46.77
N LEU A 545 17.79 21.31 46.59
CA LEU A 545 18.16 19.93 46.92
C LEU A 545 18.32 19.70 48.44
N SER A 546 18.56 20.75 49.24
CA SER A 546 18.61 20.63 50.71
C SER A 546 17.22 20.60 51.36
N GLN A 547 16.17 21.07 50.67
CA GLN A 547 14.80 21.03 51.18
C GLN A 547 14.07 19.69 50.96
N SER A 548 14.63 18.78 50.15
CA SER A 548 14.03 17.47 49.84
C SER A 548 14.58 16.28 50.65
N GLY A 549 15.17 16.54 51.83
CA GLY A 549 15.40 15.51 52.85
C GLY A 549 16.77 14.82 52.85
N PHE A 550 17.77 15.35 52.14
CA PHE A 550 19.15 14.86 52.23
C PHE A 550 20.03 15.83 53.05
N ASN A 551 20.20 15.54 54.34
CA ASN A 551 20.99 16.33 55.28
C ASN A 551 22.52 16.15 55.12
N ARG A 552 23.10 16.41 53.94
CA ARG A 552 24.54 16.69 53.80
C ARG A 552 24.81 17.65 52.61
N PRO A 553 25.54 18.76 52.80
CA PRO A 553 25.98 19.59 51.69
C PRO A 553 27.05 18.84 50.87
N LEU A 554 26.81 18.67 49.58
CA LEU A 554 27.79 18.15 48.62
C LEU A 554 28.76 19.29 48.24
N PRO A 555 30.07 19.19 48.52
CA PRO A 555 31.02 20.19 48.07
C PRO A 555 31.28 20.03 46.57
N MET A 556 30.70 20.90 45.74
CA MET A 556 31.08 21.03 44.34
C MET A 556 32.44 21.74 44.26
N LYS A 557 33.49 21.01 43.83
CA LYS A 557 34.79 21.60 43.54
C LYS A 557 34.75 22.29 42.17
N TYR A 558 35.02 23.59 42.16
CA TYR A 558 35.01 24.48 40.98
C TYR A 558 36.27 24.37 40.10
N GLU A 559 36.86 23.18 39.94
CA GLU A 559 38.17 23.03 39.30
C GLU A 559 38.14 22.77 37.78
N ALA A 560 36.99 22.87 37.10
CA ALA A 560 36.90 22.52 35.68
C ALA A 560 36.19 23.54 34.77
N LEU A 561 36.21 24.83 35.13
CA LEU A 561 35.75 25.90 34.25
C LEU A 561 36.72 27.09 34.30
N SER A 562 37.92 26.90 33.76
CA SER A 562 38.73 28.02 33.26
C SER A 562 38.46 28.20 31.77
N CYS A 563 37.94 29.36 31.39
CA CYS A 563 38.00 29.86 30.01
C CYS A 563 39.44 30.17 29.61
#